data_AF-A0A9D4WIF9-F1
#
_entry.id   AF-A0A9D4WIF9-F1
#
_cell.length_a   1.000
_cell.length_b   1.000
_cell.length_c   1.000
_cell.angle_alpha   90.00
_cell.angle_beta   90.00
_cell.angle_gamma   90.00
#
_symmetry.space_group_name_H-M   'P 1'
#
loop_
_entity.id
_entity.type
_entity.pdbx_description
1 polymer ?
#
loop_
_entity_poly.entity_id
_entity_poly.type
_entity_poly.pdbx_seq_one_letter_code
_entity_poly.pdbx_strand_id
1 'polypeptide(L)'
;MAGSNLSKILLIGGTGYIGKFIAEASVKAGHPAFVLTRESTLTNPAKSSIINKFKDLSVNLVILRTKMDLYDHQSLVKAIKQVDVVISTVARSHLADQDKIISAIKVAGNVKFVAIAPPRDKVVILGDGNPKAVFNKEEDIAAYTIKAVDDPRYVSATVYCLRHVLA
;
A
#
# COMPACT_ATOMS: atom_id res chain seq x y z
N MET A 1 2.31 10.11 28.93
CA MET A 1 2.81 9.06 28.01
C MET A 1 1.65 8.69 27.10
N ALA A 2 1.64 9.17 25.86
CA ALA A 2 0.60 8.79 24.91
C ALA A 2 0.92 7.37 24.43
N GLY A 3 0.09 6.39 24.82
CA GLY A 3 0.17 5.07 24.21
C GLY A 3 -0.01 5.26 22.70
N SER A 4 1.01 4.93 21.92
CA SER A 4 0.90 4.93 20.47
C SER A 4 -0.17 3.89 20.12
N ASN A 5 -1.39 4.33 19.82
CA ASN A 5 -2.40 3.46 19.24
C ASN A 5 -1.90 3.06 17.85
N LEU A 6 -1.20 1.93 17.78
CA LEU A 6 -0.68 1.39 16.54
C LEU A 6 -1.87 0.93 15.69
N SER A 7 -2.10 1.62 14.57
CA SER A 7 -3.14 1.23 13.61
C SER A 7 -2.84 -0.16 13.00
N LYS A 8 -3.89 -0.97 12.85
CA LYS A 8 -3.87 -2.18 12.00
C LYS A 8 -4.00 -1.75 10.55
N ILE A 9 -3.08 -2.19 9.70
CA ILE A 9 -2.97 -1.71 8.32
C ILE A 9 -3.25 -2.86 7.34
N LEU A 10 -4.23 -2.68 6.45
CA LEU A 10 -4.46 -3.56 5.30
C LEU A 10 -3.81 -2.97 4.04
N LEU A 11 -2.89 -3.73 3.44
CA LEU A 11 -2.25 -3.41 2.17
C LEU A 11 -2.87 -4.19 1.02
N ILE A 12 -3.41 -3.47 0.04
CA ILE A 12 -3.89 -4.03 -1.22
C ILE A 12 -2.82 -3.82 -2.30
N GLY A 13 -2.34 -4.92 -2.88
CA GLY A 13 -1.21 -4.88 -3.81
C GLY A 13 0.16 -4.91 -3.12
N GLY A 14 0.23 -5.41 -1.89
CA GLY A 14 1.47 -5.47 -1.09
C GLY A 14 2.60 -6.31 -1.69
N THR A 15 2.32 -7.22 -2.64
CA THR A 15 3.36 -7.96 -3.38
C THR A 15 3.87 -7.23 -4.64
N GLY A 16 3.37 -6.01 -4.87
CA GLY A 16 3.80 -5.10 -5.93
C GLY A 16 5.15 -4.44 -5.63
N TYR A 17 5.61 -3.60 -6.56
CA TYR A 17 6.93 -2.95 -6.47
C TYR A 17 7.08 -2.10 -5.21
N ILE A 18 6.18 -1.15 -4.99
CA ILE A 18 6.20 -0.26 -3.81
C ILE A 18 5.56 -0.94 -2.59
N GLY A 19 4.51 -1.73 -2.80
CA GLY A 19 3.73 -2.37 -1.73
C GLY A 19 4.56 -3.21 -0.76
N LYS A 20 5.62 -3.87 -1.25
CA LYS A 20 6.50 -4.68 -0.41
C LYS A 20 7.25 -3.84 0.63
N PHE A 21 7.71 -2.66 0.22
CA PHE A 21 8.43 -1.74 1.11
C PHE A 21 7.49 -1.15 2.15
N ILE A 22 6.24 -0.85 1.78
CA ILE A 22 5.24 -0.34 2.74
C ILE A 22 4.87 -1.42 3.77
N ALA A 23 4.70 -2.67 3.34
CA ALA A 23 4.44 -3.78 4.27
C ALA A 23 5.58 -3.96 5.27
N GLU A 24 6.83 -3.89 4.81
CA GLU A 24 8.02 -3.96 5.66
C GLU A 24 8.15 -2.76 6.60
N ALA A 25 7.87 -1.55 6.11
CA ALA A 25 7.90 -0.35 6.93
C ALA A 25 6.82 -0.37 8.02
N SER A 26 5.64 -0.90 7.72
CA SER A 26 4.53 -1.06 8.67
C SER A 26 4.97 -1.88 9.89
N VAL A 27 5.47 -3.09 9.67
CA VAL A 27 5.90 -3.99 10.75
C VAL A 27 7.09 -3.43 11.52
N LYS A 28 8.05 -2.79 10.84
CA LYS A 28 9.21 -2.14 11.49
C LYS A 28 8.81 -0.97 12.38
N ALA A 29 7.73 -0.27 12.02
CA ALA A 29 7.15 0.79 12.84
C ALA A 29 6.23 0.27 13.96
N GLY A 30 6.02 -1.05 14.06
CA GLY A 30 5.19 -1.69 15.07
C GLY A 30 3.72 -1.88 14.68
N HIS A 31 3.30 -1.41 13.50
CA HIS A 31 1.92 -1.57 13.04
C HIS A 31 1.64 -3.00 12.57
N PRO A 32 0.60 -3.67 13.10
CA PRO A 32 0.16 -4.95 12.57
C PRO A 32 -0.21 -4.82 11.08
N ALA A 33 0.55 -5.50 10.22
CA ALA A 33 0.37 -5.44 8.78
C ALA A 33 -0.38 -6.67 8.26
N PHE A 34 -1.40 -6.40 7.44
CA PHE A 34 -2.18 -7.39 6.71
C PHE A 34 -1.98 -7.15 5.22
N VAL A 35 -1.51 -8.15 4.46
CA VAL A 35 -1.36 -8.03 3.00
C VAL A 35 -2.41 -8.88 2.31
N LEU A 36 -3.24 -8.23 1.49
CA LEU A 36 -4.20 -8.91 0.65
C LEU A 36 -3.46 -9.57 -0.53
N THR A 37 -3.56 -10.90 -0.63
CA THR A 37 -2.92 -11.70 -1.67
C THR A 37 -3.92 -12.66 -2.30
N ARG A 38 -3.64 -13.09 -3.53
CA ARG A 38 -4.42 -14.14 -4.20
C ARG A 38 -3.73 -15.48 -4.00
N GLU A 39 -4.49 -16.57 -4.00
CA GLU A 39 -3.92 -17.93 -3.93
C GLU A 39 -2.87 -18.19 -5.02
N SER A 40 -3.12 -17.69 -6.25
CA SER A 40 -2.15 -17.75 -7.36
C SER A 40 -0.85 -16.98 -7.12
N THR A 41 -0.83 -16.04 -6.17
CA THR A 41 0.39 -15.31 -5.79
C THR A 41 1.28 -16.18 -4.91
N LEU A 42 0.69 -17.06 -4.10
CA LEU A 42 1.41 -17.95 -3.18
C LEU A 42 2.13 -19.06 -3.92
N THR A 43 1.56 -19.52 -5.04
CA THR A 43 2.15 -20.56 -5.90
C THR A 43 3.07 -20.01 -6.97
N ASN A 44 3.23 -18.69 -7.08
CA ASN A 44 4.08 -18.07 -8.10
C ASN A 44 5.56 -18.06 -7.68
N PRO A 45 6.47 -18.75 -8.40
CA PRO A 45 7.88 -18.80 -8.06
C PRO A 45 8.55 -17.42 -8.01
N ALA A 46 8.17 -16.49 -8.90
CA ALA A 46 8.72 -15.13 -8.93
C ALA A 46 8.31 -14.27 -7.74
N LYS A 47 7.31 -14.70 -6.95
CA LYS A 47 6.84 -14.02 -5.73
C LYS A 47 7.25 -14.73 -4.45
N SER A 48 7.81 -15.94 -4.54
CA SER A 48 8.19 -16.78 -3.39
C SER A 48 9.09 -16.04 -2.38
N SER A 49 10.11 -15.32 -2.87
CA SER A 49 11.02 -14.54 -2.01
C SER A 49 10.31 -13.48 -1.19
N ILE A 50 9.34 -12.78 -1.77
CA ILE A 50 8.54 -11.75 -1.08
C ILE A 50 7.62 -12.41 -0.04
N ILE A 51 6.97 -13.52 -0.41
CA ILE A 51 6.07 -14.24 0.49
C ILE A 51 6.81 -14.82 1.69
N ASN A 52 8.00 -15.39 1.48
CA ASN A 52 8.83 -15.90 2.57
C ASN A 52 9.27 -14.76 3.49
N LYS A 53 9.75 -13.65 2.92
CA LYS A 53 10.11 -12.45 3.70
C LYS A 53 8.93 -11.92 4.53
N PHE A 54 7.72 -11.94 3.98
CA PHE A 54 6.51 -11.53 4.72
C PHE A 54 6.23 -12.46 5.89
N LYS A 55 6.38 -13.78 5.72
CA LYS A 55 6.25 -14.74 6.83
C LYS A 55 7.29 -14.51 7.91
N ASP A 56 8.56 -14.30 7.53
CA ASP A 56 9.66 -14.05 8.46
C ASP A 56 9.44 -12.77 9.28
N LEU A 57 8.84 -11.76 8.66
CA LEU A 57 8.50 -10.49 9.31
C LEU A 57 7.13 -10.50 10.02
N SER A 58 6.48 -11.66 10.14
CA SER A 58 5.15 -11.80 10.78
C SER A 58 4.06 -10.92 10.15
N VAL A 59 4.15 -10.67 8.84
CA VAL A 59 3.09 -10.02 8.06
C VAL A 59 1.95 -11.01 7.85
N ASN A 60 0.73 -10.60 8.19
CA ASN A 60 -0.46 -11.44 8.06
C ASN A 60 -0.94 -11.48 6.61
N LEU A 61 -0.95 -12.65 5.98
CA LEU A 61 -1.44 -12.79 4.61
C LEU A 61 -2.95 -13.07 4.62
N VAL A 62 -3.73 -12.14 4.08
CA VAL A 62 -5.16 -12.32 3.83
C VAL A 62 -5.32 -12.91 2.43
N ILE A 63 -5.73 -14.18 2.37
CA ILE A 63 -5.77 -14.93 1.11
C ILE A 63 -7.16 -14.84 0.51
N LEU A 64 -7.19 -14.36 -0.72
CA LEU A 64 -8.30 -14.41 -1.64
C LEU A 64 -8.24 -15.73 -2.44
N ARG A 65 -9.26 -16.59 -2.27
CA ARG A 65 -9.37 -17.94 -2.84
C ARG A 65 -9.90 -17.97 -4.28
N THR A 66 -10.50 -16.91 -4.82
CA THR A 66 -10.96 -16.89 -6.22
C THR A 66 -10.26 -15.83 -7.08
N LYS A 67 -10.08 -16.13 -8.36
CA LYS A 67 -9.48 -15.20 -9.36
C LYS A 67 -10.25 -13.88 -9.50
N MET A 68 -11.52 -13.85 -9.09
CA MET A 68 -12.40 -12.69 -9.09
C MET A 68 -12.45 -11.96 -7.74
N ASP A 69 -11.65 -12.28 -6.74
CA ASP A 69 -11.92 -11.82 -5.36
C ASP A 69 -11.76 -10.31 -5.04
N LEU A 70 -11.15 -9.49 -5.91
CA LEU A 70 -11.36 -8.03 -5.80
C LEU A 70 -12.82 -7.62 -6.11
N TYR A 71 -13.61 -8.55 -6.65
CA TYR A 71 -15.04 -8.48 -6.96
C TYR A 71 -15.90 -9.23 -5.92
N ASP A 72 -15.31 -9.98 -4.97
CA ASP A 72 -16.05 -10.43 -3.78
C ASP A 72 -16.10 -9.30 -2.76
N HIS A 73 -17.06 -8.42 -3.00
CA HIS A 73 -17.29 -7.23 -2.22
C HIS A 73 -17.48 -7.55 -0.72
N GLN A 74 -18.09 -8.68 -0.36
CA GLN A 74 -18.34 -9.02 1.04
C GLN A 74 -17.07 -9.41 1.79
N SER A 75 -16.20 -10.21 1.17
CA SER A 75 -14.92 -10.59 1.78
C SER A 75 -14.01 -9.38 1.96
N LEU A 76 -13.98 -8.48 0.98
CA LEU A 76 -13.22 -7.23 1.07
C LEU A 76 -13.75 -6.32 2.20
N VAL A 77 -15.07 -6.13 2.29
CA VAL A 77 -15.70 -5.36 3.39
C VAL A 77 -15.38 -5.98 4.75
N LYS A 78 -15.44 -7.31 4.89
CA LYS A 78 -15.08 -8.01 6.14
C LYS A 78 -13.62 -7.78 6.53
N ALA A 79 -12.70 -7.78 5.56
CA ALA A 79 -11.28 -7.50 5.82
C ALA A 79 -11.07 -6.04 6.25
N ILE A 80 -11.73 -5.09 5.56
CA ILE A 80 -11.63 -3.65 5.86
C ILE A 80 -12.18 -3.34 7.26
N LYS A 81 -13.28 -3.98 7.68
CA LYS A 81 -13.87 -3.77 9.02
C LYS A 81 -12.95 -4.19 10.18
N GLN A 82 -11.93 -5.01 9.92
CA GLN A 82 -11.02 -5.53 10.96
C GLN A 82 -9.76 -4.67 11.12
N VAL A 83 -9.57 -3.66 10.28
CA VAL A 83 -8.39 -2.79 10.26
C VAL A 83 -8.79 -1.32 10.42
N ASP A 84 -7.80 -0.49 10.76
CA ASP A 84 -7.99 0.94 10.98
C ASP A 84 -7.66 1.75 9.71
N VAL A 85 -6.71 1.25 8.91
CA VAL A 85 -6.21 1.92 7.69
C VAL A 85 -6.08 0.95 6.53
N VAL A 86 -6.46 1.40 5.33
CA VAL A 86 -6.27 0.68 4.06
C VAL A 86 -5.33 1.48 3.15
N ILE A 87 -4.24 0.84 2.73
CA ILE A 87 -3.27 1.37 1.78
C ILE A 87 -3.35 0.57 0.48
N SER A 88 -3.67 1.24 -0.62
CA SER A 88 -3.70 0.63 -1.95
C SER A 88 -2.48 1.02 -2.78
N THR A 89 -1.74 0.02 -3.23
CA THR A 89 -0.58 0.15 -4.13
C THR A 89 -0.80 -0.62 -5.44
N VAL A 90 -2.06 -0.79 -5.86
CA VAL A 90 -2.39 -1.46 -7.11
C VAL A 90 -1.89 -0.63 -8.30
N ALA A 91 -1.35 -1.31 -9.31
CA ALA A 91 -0.86 -0.64 -10.51
C ALA A 91 -2.00 0.03 -11.29
N ARG A 92 -1.69 1.10 -12.05
CA ARG A 92 -2.69 1.85 -12.85
C ARG A 92 -3.49 1.00 -13.83
N SER A 93 -2.95 -0.13 -14.29
CA SER A 93 -3.69 -1.11 -15.12
C SER A 93 -4.94 -1.68 -14.42
N HIS A 94 -5.08 -1.48 -13.11
CA HIS A 94 -6.22 -1.88 -12.28
C HIS A 94 -6.99 -0.67 -11.71
N LEU A 95 -6.93 0.50 -12.35
CA LEU A 95 -7.69 1.70 -11.91
C LEU A 95 -9.19 1.43 -11.76
N ALA A 96 -9.80 0.64 -12.65
CA ALA A 96 -11.20 0.23 -12.55
C ALA A 96 -11.51 -0.66 -11.32
N ASP A 97 -10.50 -1.28 -10.70
CA ASP A 97 -10.64 -2.00 -9.44
C ASP A 97 -10.57 -1.06 -8.22
N GLN A 98 -10.06 0.17 -8.37
CA GLN A 98 -10.03 1.16 -7.27
C GLN A 98 -11.43 1.63 -6.88
N ASP A 99 -12.35 1.77 -7.84
CA ASP A 99 -13.76 2.14 -7.56
C ASP A 99 -14.44 1.11 -6.63
N LYS A 100 -14.07 -0.16 -6.75
CA LYS A 100 -14.59 -1.24 -5.89
C LYS A 100 -14.02 -1.17 -4.48
N ILE A 101 -12.74 -0.83 -4.36
CA ILE A 101 -12.09 -0.61 -3.05
C ILE A 101 -12.76 0.59 -2.36
N ILE A 102 -12.98 1.69 -3.09
CA ILE A 102 -13.67 2.89 -2.57
C ILE A 102 -15.10 2.53 -2.14
N SER A 103 -15.82 1.76 -2.96
CA SER A 103 -17.16 1.27 -2.61
C SER A 103 -17.16 0.44 -1.32
N ALA A 104 -16.23 -0.50 -1.18
CA ALA A 104 -16.12 -1.33 0.01
C ALA A 104 -15.76 -0.52 1.28
N ILE A 105 -14.91 0.50 1.14
CA ILE A 105 -14.57 1.41 2.24
C ILE A 105 -15.78 2.23 2.68
N LYS A 106 -16.58 2.75 1.72
CA LYS A 106 -17.83 3.46 2.03
C LYS A 106 -18.81 2.60 2.82
N VAL A 107 -18.92 1.31 2.49
CA VAL A 107 -19.77 0.36 3.22
C VAL A 107 -19.20 0.02 4.60
N ALA A 108 -17.88 -0.03 4.74
CA ALA A 108 -17.24 -0.33 6.02
C ALA A 108 -17.34 0.85 7.00
N GLY A 109 -17.19 2.09 6.51
CA GLY A 109 -17.45 3.33 7.26
C GLY A 109 -16.43 3.67 8.36
N ASN A 110 -15.40 2.84 8.57
CA ASN A 110 -14.51 2.90 9.73
C ASN A 110 -13.03 3.17 9.41
N VAL A 111 -12.66 3.42 8.14
CA VAL A 111 -11.26 3.32 7.69
C VAL A 111 -10.76 4.55 6.93
N LYS A 112 -9.49 4.92 7.17
CA LYS A 112 -8.74 5.93 6.37
C LYS A 112 -8.15 5.30 5.10
N PHE A 113 -8.27 5.99 3.95
CA PHE A 113 -7.82 5.48 2.65
C PHE A 113 -6.61 6.25 2.09
N VAL A 114 -5.58 5.52 1.65
CA VAL A 114 -4.39 6.08 0.98
C VAL A 114 -4.12 5.33 -0.33
N ALA A 115 -4.03 6.04 -1.45
CA ALA A 115 -3.74 5.46 -2.77
C ALA A 115 -2.41 5.99 -3.34
N ILE A 116 -1.55 5.08 -3.82
CA ILE A 116 -0.22 5.42 -4.37
C ILE A 116 -0.07 4.80 -5.76
N ALA A 117 0.23 5.62 -6.79
CA ALA A 117 0.47 5.17 -8.15
C ALA A 117 1.86 5.61 -8.65
N PRO A 118 2.80 4.68 -8.92
CA PRO A 118 4.10 5.03 -9.48
C PRO A 118 4.12 5.00 -11.03
N PRO A 119 4.94 5.85 -11.69
CA PRO A 119 5.35 5.67 -13.09
C PRO A 119 6.39 4.54 -13.24
N ARG A 120 6.54 3.94 -14.44
CA ARG A 120 7.60 2.95 -14.75
C ARG A 120 8.34 3.30 -16.06
N ASP A 121 9.66 3.19 -15.96
CA ASP A 121 10.82 3.49 -16.82
C ASP A 121 10.67 3.72 -18.34
N LYS A 122 11.15 4.91 -18.75
CA LYS A 122 12.08 5.25 -19.85
C LYS A 122 12.61 6.67 -19.56
N VAL A 123 13.92 6.93 -19.71
CA VAL A 123 14.41 8.32 -19.72
C VAL A 123 14.20 8.87 -21.13
N VAL A 124 13.12 9.62 -21.28
CA VAL A 124 12.94 10.58 -22.37
C VAL A 124 13.04 11.94 -21.71
N ILE A 125 14.07 12.73 -22.04
CA ILE A 125 14.09 14.14 -21.64
C ILE A 125 13.07 14.84 -22.53
N LEU A 126 11.86 15.07 -21.99
CA LEU A 126 10.85 15.87 -22.66
C LEU A 126 11.24 17.34 -22.49
N GLY A 127 11.63 18.01 -23.57
CA GLY A 127 12.06 19.41 -23.57
C GLY A 127 13.57 19.59 -23.41
N ASP A 128 13.98 20.64 -22.73
CA ASP A 128 15.39 21.10 -22.63
C ASP A 128 16.18 20.52 -21.44
N GLY A 129 15.53 19.74 -20.57
CA GLY A 129 16.16 19.15 -19.38
C GLY A 129 16.27 20.08 -18.17
N ASN A 130 15.69 21.29 -18.21
CA ASN A 130 15.63 22.21 -17.07
C ASN A 130 14.57 21.93 -15.97
N PRO A 131 13.57 21.01 -16.11
CA PRO A 131 12.62 20.76 -15.02
C PRO A 131 13.30 20.08 -13.83
N LYS A 132 13.13 20.68 -12.65
CA LYS A 132 13.53 20.10 -11.36
C LYS A 132 12.74 18.81 -11.09
N ALA A 133 13.44 17.70 -10.91
CA ALA A 133 12.87 16.42 -10.56
C ALA A 133 13.19 16.02 -9.12
N VAL A 134 12.26 15.31 -8.49
CA VAL A 134 12.42 14.76 -7.14
C VAL A 134 12.45 13.25 -7.24
N PHE A 135 13.56 12.66 -6.82
CA PHE A 135 13.74 11.21 -6.75
C PHE A 135 13.79 10.78 -5.30
N ASN A 136 12.95 9.82 -4.93
CA ASN A 136 12.93 9.22 -3.60
C ASN A 136 13.28 7.74 -3.71
N LYS A 137 14.02 7.23 -2.72
CA LYS A 137 14.16 5.78 -2.55
C LYS A 137 12.85 5.19 -2.04
N GLU A 138 12.57 3.95 -2.41
CA GLU A 138 11.33 3.26 -2.07
C GLU A 138 11.16 3.10 -0.56
N GLU A 139 12.26 2.89 0.18
CA GLU A 139 12.24 2.78 1.63
C GLU A 139 11.82 4.11 2.29
N ASP A 140 12.24 5.24 1.73
CA ASP A 140 11.86 6.56 2.25
C ASP A 140 10.37 6.82 1.98
N ILE A 141 9.89 6.52 0.76
CA ILE A 141 8.46 6.62 0.42
C ILE A 141 7.62 5.79 1.38
N ALA A 142 8.04 4.55 1.64
CA ALA A 142 7.36 3.65 2.57
C ALA A 142 7.36 4.17 4.01
N ALA A 143 8.51 4.64 4.51
CA ALA A 143 8.62 5.18 5.85
C ALA A 143 7.74 6.43 6.06
N TYR A 144 7.75 7.36 5.10
CA TYR A 144 6.88 8.55 5.16
C TYR A 144 5.41 8.19 5.08
N THR A 145 5.04 7.21 4.25
CA THR A 145 3.65 6.72 4.16
C THR A 145 3.17 6.21 5.50
N ILE A 146 3.95 5.35 6.16
CA ILE A 146 3.57 4.78 7.46
C ILE A 146 3.53 5.86 8.56
N LYS A 147 4.47 6.81 8.56
CA LYS A 147 4.42 7.95 9.49
C LYS A 147 3.16 8.80 9.34
N ALA A 148 2.58 8.87 8.14
CA ALA A 148 1.38 9.67 7.88
C ALA A 148 0.07 9.01 8.35
N VAL A 149 0.06 7.68 8.57
CA VAL A 149 -1.14 6.89 8.91
C VAL A 149 -1.87 7.42 10.15
N ASP A 150 -1.10 7.69 11.21
CA ASP A 150 -1.63 8.09 12.52
C ASP A 150 -1.48 9.59 12.81
N ASP A 151 -0.87 10.33 11.89
CA ASP A 151 -0.70 11.76 12.05
C ASP A 151 -2.02 12.49 11.71
N PRO A 152 -2.63 13.20 12.69
CA PRO A 152 -3.91 13.87 12.49
C PRO A 152 -3.87 14.96 11.42
N ARG A 153 -2.68 15.44 11.03
CA ARG A 153 -2.50 16.45 9.99
C ARG A 153 -2.81 15.94 8.58
N TYR A 154 -2.88 14.63 8.37
CA TYR A 154 -3.06 14.03 7.04
C TYR A 154 -4.42 13.35 6.82
N VAL A 155 -5.40 13.61 7.70
CA VAL A 155 -6.78 13.15 7.48
C VAL A 155 -7.35 13.85 6.24
N SER A 156 -7.71 13.08 5.21
CA SER A 156 -8.22 13.58 3.93
C SER A 156 -7.28 14.54 3.20
N ALA A 157 -5.96 14.32 3.29
CA ALA A 157 -4.94 15.15 2.65
C ALA A 157 -4.13 14.36 1.61
N THR A 158 -3.58 15.08 0.63
CA THR A 158 -2.53 14.54 -0.25
C THR A 158 -1.16 14.87 0.34
N VAL A 159 -0.33 13.85 0.56
CA VAL A 159 1.03 14.01 1.12
C VAL A 159 2.04 13.95 -0.01
N TYR A 160 2.81 15.04 -0.19
CA TYR A 160 3.92 15.08 -1.14
C TYR A 160 5.22 14.68 -0.45
N CYS A 161 5.85 13.60 -0.91
CA CYS A 161 7.17 13.18 -0.42
C CYS A 161 8.27 13.90 -1.22
N LEU A 162 8.73 15.03 -0.69
CA LEU A 162 9.81 15.81 -1.30
C LEU A 162 11.14 15.48 -0.61
N ARG A 163 12.12 15.02 -1.38
CA ARG A 163 13.52 14.90 -0.96
C ARG A 163 14.40 15.58 -2.01
N HIS A 164 15.54 16.12 -1.57
CA HIS A 164 16.51 16.92 -2.34
C HIS A 164 16.23 17.08 -3.84
N VAL A 165 15.94 18.32 -4.24
CA VAL A 165 15.86 18.70 -5.65
C VAL A 165 17.27 18.66 -6.23
N LEU A 166 17.52 17.76 -7.19
CA LEU A 166 18.72 17.86 -8.02
C LEU A 166 18.48 19.01 -9.02
N ALA A 167 19.37 19.99 -8.98
CA ALA A 167 19.44 21.09 -9.94
C ALA A 167 20.35 20.70 -11.10
#